data_AF-Q0ANZ8-F1
#
_entry.id   AF-Q0ANZ8-F1
#
_cell.length_a   1.000
_cell.length_b   1.000
_cell.length_c   1.000
_cell.angle_alpha   90.00
_cell.angle_beta   90.00
_cell.angle_gamma   90.00
#
_symmetry.space_group_name_H-M   'P 1'
#
loop_
_entity.id
_entity.type
_entity.pdbx_description
1 polymer ?
#
loop_
_entity_poly.entity_id
_entity_poly.type
_entity_poly.pdbx_seq_one_letter_code
_entity_poly.pdbx_strand_id
1 'polypeptide(L)'
;MTDTVDAGDTNQPGADAWQRAGLTRGEAIRRERVDRWRGETQSPWEAGPVGLTVWLLWRAVFKGFQPAWLIGSLVVAAWFALQWLAQTGGIAGHVMPQPGESERLSQLVREAVPSGADARTLWLDRLNDALRGDRRRRADMDRFRSWAALGPDLIGRDRLALELLAGAAGPQALDARLRAGPAWQRQARLDAAYRRELARGEALGLSPPALVFAPDALQRGQAQRQFAWAVANTSADGFFRGAYRGQFEMRSVPALVATDAGDTRLYGGVRHLVIQLCADPRTRRPGCDSAIIPPATADDLALALAAIEAGMVSLPGRQHALGSGAEILTAARRAGRLHPQMEAWLAIELVRLLPPDQIGNAFASAGIRPDIAFAAPSRAEPMIAARIEASTAPGAVGLATVFQSVARLRTRTSSFESIRLMQFAGSPDALTDLQRLAELSGPATLAVFEWLGADAFAALQPLPDTPEAEPRVRQALMLALISVALVLLLTLIRLATPDRLRRASHTSLTDAWISRSLLGKKI
;
A
#
# COMPACT_ATOMS: atom_id res chain seq x y z
N MET A 1 16.17 96.47 -23.27
CA MET A 1 16.43 95.84 -24.58
C MET A 1 15.75 94.49 -24.56
N THR A 2 14.56 94.47 -25.15
CA THR A 2 13.74 93.31 -25.44
C THR A 2 14.04 92.89 -26.86
N ASP A 3 14.41 91.64 -27.08
CA ASP A 3 14.32 90.99 -28.40
C ASP A 3 13.38 89.79 -28.29
N THR A 4 12.27 89.92 -29.01
CA THR A 4 11.36 88.89 -29.43
C THR A 4 12.02 88.00 -30.47
N VAL A 5 11.93 86.67 -30.33
CA VAL A 5 12.13 85.73 -31.45
C VAL A 5 10.88 84.87 -31.59
N ASP A 6 10.39 84.90 -32.82
CA ASP A 6 9.13 84.39 -33.35
C ASP A 6 8.87 82.89 -33.18
N ALA A 7 7.57 82.60 -33.16
CA ALA A 7 7.01 81.28 -33.39
C ALA A 7 7.24 80.84 -34.85
N GLY A 8 8.11 79.85 -35.02
CA GLY A 8 8.32 79.14 -36.28
C GLY A 8 7.85 77.69 -36.19
N ASP A 9 6.82 77.40 -36.97
CA ASP A 9 6.32 76.10 -37.44
C ASP A 9 7.36 74.94 -37.42
N THR A 10 7.12 73.92 -36.59
CA THR A 10 7.83 72.62 -36.68
C THR A 10 6.84 71.47 -36.72
N ASN A 11 6.07 71.43 -37.82
CA ASN A 11 5.41 70.22 -38.33
C ASN A 11 6.46 69.20 -38.82
N GLN A 12 7.17 68.54 -37.91
CA GLN A 12 7.64 67.15 -38.04
C GLN A 12 8.43 66.78 -36.77
N PRO A 13 7.96 65.81 -35.96
CA PRO A 13 8.73 65.37 -34.82
C PRO A 13 9.96 64.62 -35.33
N GLY A 14 11.14 65.18 -35.03
CA GLY A 14 12.43 64.65 -35.42
C GLY A 14 12.58 63.16 -35.05
N ALA A 15 13.26 62.42 -35.91
CA ALA A 15 13.50 60.98 -35.76
C ALA A 15 14.02 60.58 -34.35
N ASP A 16 14.69 61.51 -33.67
CA ASP A 16 15.31 61.33 -32.35
C ASP A 16 14.35 61.40 -31.16
N ALA A 17 13.13 61.93 -31.33
CA ALA A 17 12.15 62.06 -30.24
C ALA A 17 11.47 60.72 -29.91
N TRP A 18 11.33 59.85 -30.89
CA TRP A 18 10.62 58.57 -30.75
C TRP A 18 11.54 57.43 -30.27
N GLN A 19 12.82 57.43 -30.67
CA GLN A 19 13.83 56.49 -30.18
C GLN A 19 14.10 56.65 -28.67
N ARG A 20 14.14 57.88 -28.15
CA ARG A 20 14.28 58.17 -26.71
C ARG A 20 13.06 57.71 -25.87
N ALA A 21 11.91 57.49 -26.50
CA ALA A 21 10.69 57.02 -25.85
C ALA A 21 10.50 55.49 -25.93
N GLY A 22 11.42 54.76 -26.58
CA GLY A 22 11.33 53.31 -26.78
C GLY A 22 10.18 52.87 -27.69
N LEU A 23 9.74 53.72 -28.62
CA LEU A 23 8.63 53.44 -29.55
C LEU A 23 9.16 53.24 -30.97
N THR A 24 8.58 52.30 -31.71
CA THR A 24 8.81 52.21 -33.16
C THR A 24 8.21 53.41 -33.89
N ARG A 25 8.73 53.73 -35.09
CA ARG A 25 8.21 54.84 -35.92
C ARG A 25 6.70 54.75 -36.19
N GLY A 26 6.17 53.54 -36.36
CA GLY A 26 4.74 53.31 -36.52
C GLY A 26 3.92 53.58 -35.26
N GLU A 27 4.43 53.19 -34.09
CA GLU A 27 3.79 53.42 -32.79
C GLU A 27 3.75 54.90 -32.41
N ALA A 28 4.85 55.60 -32.67
CA ALA A 28 4.97 57.05 -32.55
C ALA A 28 3.85 57.80 -33.30
N ILE A 29 3.71 57.52 -34.60
CA ILE A 29 2.69 58.13 -35.47
C ILE A 29 1.27 57.80 -34.96
N ARG A 30 1.03 56.56 -34.54
CA ARG A 30 -0.27 56.14 -33.99
C ARG A 30 -0.60 56.89 -32.70
N ARG A 31 0.35 57.02 -31.78
CA ARG A 31 0.16 57.75 -30.53
C ARG A 31 -0.18 59.21 -30.78
N GLU A 32 0.57 59.87 -31.66
CA GLU A 32 0.33 61.28 -31.97
C GLU A 32 -1.07 61.48 -32.57
N ARG A 33 -1.50 60.56 -33.44
CA ARG A 33 -2.85 60.55 -34.02
C ARG A 33 -3.93 60.35 -32.95
N VAL A 34 -3.70 59.44 -31.99
CA VAL A 34 -4.60 59.23 -30.84
C VAL A 34 -4.71 60.48 -29.98
N ASP A 35 -3.58 61.09 -29.60
CA ASP A 35 -3.53 62.27 -28.74
C ASP A 35 -4.19 63.48 -29.45
N ARG A 36 -3.95 63.66 -30.75
CA ARG A 36 -4.60 64.68 -31.58
C ARG A 36 -6.11 64.46 -31.68
N TRP A 37 -6.54 63.24 -32.00
CA TRP A 37 -7.97 62.93 -32.09
C TRP A 37 -8.69 63.12 -30.76
N ARG A 38 -8.08 62.75 -29.64
CA ARG A 38 -8.64 63.00 -28.30
C ARG A 38 -8.70 64.49 -27.95
N GLY A 39 -7.68 65.27 -28.32
CA GLY A 39 -7.68 66.72 -28.15
C GLY A 39 -8.79 67.41 -28.94
N GLU A 40 -9.04 66.96 -30.17
CA GLU A 40 -10.07 67.47 -31.08
C GLU A 40 -11.49 66.95 -30.77
N THR A 41 -11.67 65.92 -29.94
CA THR A 41 -12.99 65.34 -29.62
C THR A 41 -13.71 66.18 -28.56
N GLN A 42 -15.01 66.46 -28.75
CA GLN A 42 -15.84 67.18 -27.77
C GLN A 42 -15.90 66.44 -26.43
N SER A 43 -16.08 67.17 -25.33
CA SER A 43 -16.31 66.50 -24.06
C SER A 43 -17.69 65.81 -24.06
N PRO A 44 -17.88 64.70 -23.33
CA PRO A 44 -19.17 63.99 -23.29
C PRO A 44 -20.35 64.89 -22.87
N TRP A 45 -20.06 65.96 -22.14
CA TRP A 45 -21.04 66.91 -21.62
C TRP A 45 -21.36 68.05 -22.60
N GLU A 46 -20.59 68.19 -23.68
CA GLU A 46 -20.80 69.15 -24.77
C GLU A 46 -21.57 68.54 -25.95
N ALA A 47 -21.57 67.21 -26.06
CA ALA A 47 -22.25 66.49 -27.15
C ALA A 47 -23.77 66.46 -26.96
N GLY A 48 -24.52 66.42 -28.07
CA GLY A 48 -25.98 66.24 -28.03
C GLY A 48 -26.40 64.91 -27.37
N PRO A 49 -27.64 64.81 -26.84
CA PRO A 49 -28.09 63.68 -26.03
C PRO A 49 -27.97 62.32 -26.74
N VAL A 50 -28.22 62.27 -28.05
CA VAL A 50 -28.07 61.06 -28.88
C VAL A 50 -26.60 60.61 -28.95
N GLY A 51 -25.67 61.55 -29.15
CA GLY A 51 -24.22 61.26 -29.20
C GLY A 51 -23.69 60.75 -27.86
N LEU A 52 -24.16 61.34 -26.75
CA LEU A 52 -23.83 60.89 -25.40
C LEU A 52 -24.32 59.47 -25.11
N THR A 53 -25.58 59.14 -25.44
CA THR A 53 -26.12 57.79 -25.20
C THR A 53 -25.38 56.72 -26.00
N VAL A 54 -25.09 56.97 -27.29
CA VAL A 54 -24.36 56.02 -28.13
C VAL A 54 -22.91 55.88 -27.66
N TRP A 55 -22.27 56.97 -27.23
CA TRP A 55 -20.92 56.92 -26.66
C TRP A 55 -20.87 56.16 -25.33
N LEU A 56 -21.85 56.35 -24.44
CA LEU A 56 -21.95 55.58 -23.19
C LEU A 56 -22.16 54.09 -23.46
N LEU A 57 -22.99 53.73 -24.44
CA LEU A 57 -23.19 52.34 -24.87
C LEU A 57 -21.89 51.74 -25.43
N TRP A 58 -21.19 52.46 -26.31
CA TRP A 58 -19.87 52.06 -26.80
C TRP A 58 -18.87 51.88 -25.66
N ARG A 59 -18.87 52.80 -24.68
CA ARG A 59 -17.95 52.74 -23.55
C ARG A 59 -18.25 51.56 -22.63
N ALA A 60 -19.53 51.26 -22.40
CA ALA A 60 -19.98 50.09 -21.67
C ALA A 60 -19.60 48.80 -22.37
N VAL A 61 -19.76 48.71 -23.70
CA VAL A 61 -19.33 47.54 -24.49
C VAL A 61 -17.80 47.40 -24.47
N PHE A 62 -17.06 48.46 -24.82
CA PHE A 62 -15.61 48.40 -24.99
C PHE A 62 -14.84 48.19 -23.67
N LYS A 63 -15.30 48.81 -22.57
CA LYS A 63 -14.67 48.63 -21.25
C LYS A 63 -15.29 47.49 -20.44
N GLY A 64 -16.57 47.18 -20.66
CA GLY A 64 -17.29 46.16 -19.91
C GLY A 64 -17.15 44.75 -20.49
N PHE A 65 -16.79 44.59 -21.76
CA PHE A 65 -16.66 43.26 -22.38
C PHE A 65 -15.61 42.38 -21.69
N GLN A 66 -14.41 42.89 -21.44
CA GLN A 66 -13.34 42.11 -20.79
C GLN A 66 -13.72 41.62 -19.37
N PRO A 67 -14.20 42.48 -18.45
CA PRO A 67 -14.64 42.00 -17.13
C PRO A 67 -15.90 41.12 -17.21
N ALA A 68 -16.86 41.42 -18.09
CA ALA A 68 -18.04 40.57 -18.26
C ALA A 68 -17.68 39.17 -18.81
N TRP A 69 -16.73 39.10 -19.75
CA TRP A 69 -16.23 37.85 -20.30
C TRP A 69 -15.47 37.03 -19.24
N LEU A 70 -14.64 37.68 -18.40
CA LEU A 70 -13.97 37.03 -17.28
C LEU A 70 -14.98 36.44 -16.31
N ILE A 71 -15.98 37.24 -15.89
CA ILE A 71 -17.04 36.80 -14.97
C ILE A 71 -17.82 35.64 -15.59
N GLY A 72 -18.23 35.74 -16.85
CA GLY A 72 -18.92 34.66 -17.56
C GLY A 72 -18.09 33.38 -17.63
N SER A 73 -16.80 33.49 -17.93
CA SER A 73 -15.88 32.35 -17.99
C SER A 73 -15.67 31.71 -16.61
N LEU A 74 -15.59 32.52 -15.55
CA LEU A 74 -15.52 32.03 -14.16
C LEU A 74 -16.80 31.34 -13.72
N VAL A 75 -17.98 31.87 -14.08
CA VAL A 75 -19.27 31.23 -13.78
C VAL A 75 -19.38 29.88 -14.48
N VAL A 76 -19.01 29.82 -15.77
CA VAL A 76 -18.98 28.57 -16.54
C VAL A 76 -17.96 27.59 -15.95
N ALA A 77 -16.76 28.06 -15.59
CA ALA A 77 -15.75 27.22 -14.94
C ALA A 77 -16.24 26.69 -13.59
N ALA A 78 -16.87 27.52 -12.76
CA ALA A 78 -17.43 27.12 -11.48
C ALA A 78 -18.56 26.10 -11.65
N TRP A 79 -19.43 26.29 -12.64
CA TRP A 79 -20.51 25.36 -12.97
C TRP A 79 -19.97 23.98 -13.38
N PHE A 80 -19.02 23.94 -14.33
CA PHE A 80 -18.44 22.68 -14.77
C PHE A 80 -17.53 22.05 -13.69
N ALA A 81 -16.90 22.84 -12.82
CA ALA A 81 -16.16 22.34 -11.68
C ALA A 81 -17.09 21.65 -10.67
N LEU A 82 -18.28 22.22 -10.41
CA LEU A 82 -19.30 21.60 -9.56
C LEU A 82 -19.83 20.30 -10.16
N GLN A 83 -20.10 20.27 -11.47
CA GLN A 83 -20.53 19.03 -12.14
C GLN A 83 -19.44 17.97 -12.15
N TRP A 84 -18.18 18.36 -12.42
CA TRP A 84 -17.04 17.47 -12.34
C TRP A 84 -16.92 16.87 -10.93
N LEU A 85 -16.94 17.73 -9.89
CA LEU A 85 -16.91 17.29 -8.50
C LEU A 85 -18.05 16.30 -8.20
N ALA A 86 -19.30 16.63 -8.57
CA ALA A 86 -20.44 15.76 -8.32
C ALA A 86 -20.30 14.37 -8.97
N GLN A 87 -19.74 14.29 -10.18
CA GLN A 87 -19.53 13.02 -10.89
C GLN A 87 -18.40 12.19 -10.29
N THR A 88 -17.38 12.83 -9.75
CA THR A 88 -16.17 12.17 -9.22
C THR A 88 -16.21 11.88 -7.71
N GLY A 89 -17.38 11.87 -7.08
CA GLY A 89 -17.52 11.60 -5.64
C GLY A 89 -17.34 12.82 -4.72
N GLY A 90 -17.53 14.02 -5.26
CA GLY A 90 -17.48 15.28 -4.54
C GLY A 90 -16.07 15.70 -4.11
N ILE A 91 -16.00 16.68 -3.21
CA ILE A 91 -14.72 17.14 -2.62
C ILE A 91 -14.06 15.99 -1.85
N ALA A 92 -14.86 15.14 -1.19
CA ALA A 92 -14.34 14.00 -0.44
C ALA A 92 -13.56 13.01 -1.31
N GLY A 93 -14.03 12.73 -2.53
CA GLY A 93 -13.35 11.82 -3.46
C GLY A 93 -11.97 12.28 -3.95
N HIS A 94 -11.67 13.59 -3.85
CA HIS A 94 -10.38 14.16 -4.29
C HIS A 94 -9.48 14.66 -3.16
N VAL A 95 -10.06 14.97 -2.00
CA VAL A 95 -9.33 15.54 -0.86
C VAL A 95 -9.07 14.49 0.21
N MET A 96 -9.89 13.45 0.32
CA MET A 96 -9.61 12.35 1.24
C MET A 96 -8.74 11.31 0.51
N PRO A 97 -7.50 11.04 0.98
CA PRO A 97 -6.72 9.95 0.43
C PRO A 97 -7.52 8.66 0.58
N GLN A 98 -7.56 7.85 -0.48
CA GLN A 98 -8.15 6.52 -0.40
C GLN A 98 -7.40 5.70 0.66
N PRO A 99 -8.11 4.92 1.50
CA PRO A 99 -7.48 4.21 2.58
C PRO A 99 -6.51 3.17 2.05
N GLY A 100 -5.29 3.18 2.56
CA GLY A 100 -4.26 2.20 2.22
C GLY A 100 -4.67 0.79 2.67
N GLU A 101 -4.00 -0.25 2.14
CA GLU A 101 -4.31 -1.65 2.49
C GLU A 101 -4.21 -1.94 4.00
N SER A 102 -3.25 -1.30 4.68
CA SER A 102 -3.10 -1.41 6.14
C SER A 102 -4.26 -0.79 6.90
N GLU A 103 -4.79 0.35 6.43
CA GLU A 103 -5.96 1.00 7.03
C GLU A 103 -7.22 0.18 6.79
N ARG A 104 -7.38 -0.39 5.59
CA ARG A 104 -8.48 -1.29 5.25
C ARG A 104 -8.44 -2.56 6.08
N LEU A 105 -7.27 -3.16 6.27
CA LEU A 105 -7.12 -4.31 7.16
C LEU A 105 -7.49 -3.96 8.61
N SER A 106 -7.00 -2.81 9.11
CA SER A 106 -7.34 -2.33 10.45
C SER A 106 -8.83 -2.02 10.61
N GLN A 107 -9.50 -1.59 9.54
CA GLN A 107 -10.95 -1.39 9.52
C GLN A 107 -11.70 -2.72 9.57
N LEU A 108 -11.33 -3.70 8.72
CA LEU A 108 -11.94 -5.03 8.73
C LEU A 108 -11.82 -5.72 10.10
N VAL A 109 -10.64 -5.63 10.73
CA VAL A 109 -10.40 -6.17 12.08
C VAL A 109 -11.38 -5.57 13.10
N ARG A 110 -11.61 -4.25 13.04
CA ARG A 110 -12.53 -3.54 13.95
C ARG A 110 -13.99 -3.87 13.67
N GLU A 111 -14.38 -3.91 12.41
CA GLU A 111 -15.76 -4.16 11.99
C GLU A 111 -16.21 -5.59 12.32
N ALA A 112 -15.27 -6.54 12.39
CA ALA A 112 -15.54 -7.89 12.83
C ALA A 112 -15.82 -8.03 14.35
N VAL A 113 -15.66 -6.96 15.15
CA VAL A 113 -16.05 -6.98 16.57
C VAL A 113 -17.58 -7.03 16.69
N PRO A 114 -18.16 -8.04 17.37
CA PRO A 114 -19.60 -8.15 17.51
C PRO A 114 -20.23 -6.90 18.13
N SER A 115 -21.39 -6.50 17.61
CA SER A 115 -22.11 -5.32 18.10
C SER A 115 -22.40 -5.44 19.61
N GLY A 116 -21.97 -4.45 20.39
CA GLY A 116 -22.15 -4.42 21.85
C GLY A 116 -21.08 -5.15 22.65
N ALA A 117 -20.15 -5.86 22.02
CA ALA A 117 -19.00 -6.44 22.70
C ALA A 117 -17.92 -5.38 22.95
N ASP A 118 -17.21 -5.48 24.07
CA ASP A 118 -16.04 -4.64 24.33
C ASP A 118 -14.78 -5.30 23.74
N ALA A 119 -14.22 -4.67 22.70
CA ALA A 119 -13.03 -5.13 22.01
C ALA A 119 -11.83 -5.34 22.95
N ARG A 120 -11.70 -4.52 24.00
CA ARG A 120 -10.63 -4.65 25.00
C ARG A 120 -10.81 -5.94 25.81
N THR A 121 -12.01 -6.21 26.31
CA THR A 121 -12.30 -7.47 27.02
C THR A 121 -12.02 -8.68 26.13
N LEU A 122 -12.51 -8.67 24.88
CA LEU A 122 -12.25 -9.75 23.91
C LEU A 122 -10.74 -9.97 23.70
N TRP A 123 -9.98 -8.90 23.49
CA TRP A 123 -8.53 -8.98 23.34
C TRP A 123 -7.86 -9.62 24.55
N LEU A 124 -8.21 -9.18 25.76
CA LEU A 124 -7.67 -9.70 27.01
C LEU A 124 -8.02 -11.18 27.21
N ASP A 125 -9.22 -11.60 26.84
CA ASP A 125 -9.62 -13.00 26.89
C ASP A 125 -8.78 -13.87 25.94
N ARG A 126 -8.54 -13.40 24.71
CA ARG A 126 -7.64 -14.10 23.76
C ARG A 126 -6.21 -14.22 24.27
N LEU A 127 -5.68 -13.17 24.88
CA LEU A 127 -4.36 -13.20 25.51
C LEU A 127 -4.31 -14.20 26.68
N ASN A 128 -5.32 -14.18 27.55
CA ASN A 128 -5.42 -15.13 28.66
C ASN A 128 -5.52 -16.57 28.17
N ASP A 129 -6.34 -16.84 27.15
CA ASP A 129 -6.50 -18.17 26.58
C ASP A 129 -5.19 -18.69 25.97
N ALA A 130 -4.43 -17.85 25.28
CA ALA A 130 -3.11 -18.21 24.77
C ALA A 130 -2.12 -18.57 25.90
N LEU A 131 -2.15 -17.85 27.03
CA LEU A 131 -1.31 -18.16 28.20
C LEU A 131 -1.77 -19.40 28.98
N ARG A 132 -3.08 -19.65 29.07
CA ARG A 132 -3.63 -20.87 29.68
C ARG A 132 -3.24 -22.10 28.87
N GLY A 133 -3.21 -21.96 27.56
CA GLY A 133 -2.66 -22.96 26.66
C GLY A 133 -3.63 -24.07 26.27
N ASP A 134 -3.06 -25.17 25.77
CA ASP A 134 -3.80 -26.34 25.28
C ASP A 134 -4.31 -27.28 26.41
N ARG A 135 -4.84 -28.46 26.04
CA ARG A 135 -5.28 -29.49 26.99
C ARG A 135 -4.17 -29.95 27.96
N ARG A 136 -2.89 -29.72 27.62
CA ARG A 136 -1.72 -30.01 28.45
C ARG A 136 -1.23 -28.78 29.22
N ARG A 137 -1.99 -27.69 29.21
CA ARG A 137 -1.71 -26.39 29.85
C ARG A 137 -0.40 -25.76 29.39
N ARG A 138 -0.03 -25.99 28.12
CA ARG A 138 1.16 -25.39 27.51
C ARG A 138 0.77 -24.10 26.82
N ALA A 139 1.35 -22.99 27.27
CA ALA A 139 1.11 -21.67 26.69
C ALA A 139 1.51 -21.65 25.21
N ASP A 140 0.63 -21.08 24.37
CA ASP A 140 0.88 -20.83 22.95
C ASP A 140 1.42 -19.41 22.79
N MET A 141 2.74 -19.27 22.88
CA MET A 141 3.38 -17.96 22.90
C MET A 141 3.37 -17.26 21.54
N ASP A 142 3.35 -18.00 20.43
CA ASP A 142 3.25 -17.42 19.09
C ASP A 142 1.86 -16.80 18.91
N ARG A 143 0.81 -17.54 19.28
CA ARG A 143 -0.56 -17.00 19.34
C ARG A 143 -0.67 -15.81 20.28
N PHE A 144 -0.09 -15.88 21.48
CA PHE A 144 -0.10 -14.77 22.44
C PHE A 144 0.52 -13.50 21.84
N ARG A 145 1.71 -13.61 21.23
CA ARG A 145 2.39 -12.47 20.60
C ARG A 145 1.60 -11.92 19.43
N SER A 146 1.01 -12.79 18.62
CA SER A 146 0.21 -12.35 17.48
C SER A 146 -1.04 -11.60 17.92
N TRP A 147 -1.77 -12.11 18.93
CA TRP A 147 -2.92 -11.40 19.49
C TRP A 147 -2.52 -10.11 20.20
N ALA A 148 -1.37 -10.08 20.88
CA ALA A 148 -0.86 -8.86 21.50
C ALA A 148 -0.56 -7.78 20.46
N ALA A 149 -0.06 -8.16 19.28
CA ALA A 149 0.19 -7.23 18.18
C ALA A 149 -1.11 -6.75 17.50
N LEU A 150 -2.16 -7.60 17.44
CA LEU A 150 -3.46 -7.25 16.85
C LEU A 150 -4.30 -6.31 17.74
N GLY A 151 -4.09 -6.35 19.06
CA GLY A 151 -4.90 -5.63 20.05
C GLY A 151 -5.19 -4.16 19.74
N PRO A 152 -4.18 -3.34 19.36
CA PRO A 152 -4.40 -1.95 19.01
C PRO A 152 -5.34 -1.73 17.83
N ASP A 153 -5.28 -2.60 16.82
CA ASP A 153 -6.19 -2.53 15.67
C ASP A 153 -7.59 -2.98 16.08
N LEU A 154 -7.71 -4.04 16.88
CA LEU A 154 -8.99 -4.52 17.40
C LEU A 154 -9.72 -3.48 18.26
N ILE A 155 -9.01 -2.79 19.18
CA ILE A 155 -9.59 -1.78 20.08
C ILE A 155 -9.79 -0.42 19.37
N GLY A 156 -8.91 -0.12 18.42
CA GLY A 156 -8.80 1.18 17.77
C GLY A 156 -7.69 2.03 18.38
N ARG A 157 -6.66 2.34 17.57
CA ARG A 157 -5.49 3.15 17.95
C ARG A 157 -5.88 4.52 18.50
N ASP A 158 -6.85 5.19 17.88
CA ASP A 158 -7.40 6.47 18.34
C ASP A 158 -8.01 6.37 19.75
N ARG A 159 -8.75 5.29 20.02
CA ARG A 159 -9.37 5.07 21.34
C ARG A 159 -8.29 4.86 22.41
N LEU A 160 -7.29 4.04 22.13
CA LEU A 160 -6.14 3.85 23.03
C LEU A 160 -5.38 5.16 23.28
N ALA A 161 -5.12 5.93 22.24
CA ALA A 161 -4.44 7.22 22.36
C ALA A 161 -5.25 8.24 23.19
N LEU A 162 -6.58 8.26 23.01
CA LEU A 162 -7.47 9.10 23.82
C LEU A 162 -7.45 8.68 25.29
N GLU A 163 -7.50 7.38 25.58
CA GLU A 163 -7.42 6.85 26.95
C GLU A 163 -6.08 7.19 27.62
N LEU A 164 -4.97 7.19 26.87
CA LEU A 164 -3.65 7.59 27.38
C LEU A 164 -3.53 9.09 27.67
N LEU A 165 -4.12 9.93 26.81
CA LEU A 165 -4.06 11.38 26.94
C LEU A 165 -5.12 11.93 27.89
N ALA A 166 -6.14 11.14 28.21
CA ALA A 166 -7.24 11.53 29.07
C ALA A 166 -6.71 11.87 30.47
N GLY A 167 -6.91 13.11 30.90
CA GLY A 167 -6.75 13.50 32.31
C GLY A 167 -7.98 13.10 33.13
N ALA A 168 -8.18 13.78 34.27
CA ALA A 168 -9.30 13.51 35.18
C ALA A 168 -10.69 13.61 34.53
N ALA A 169 -10.83 14.38 33.43
CA ALA A 169 -12.10 14.55 32.70
C ALA A 169 -12.46 13.36 31.78
N GLY A 170 -11.54 12.41 31.58
CA GLY A 170 -11.78 11.21 30.78
C GLY A 170 -11.67 11.38 29.26
N PRO A 171 -11.71 10.27 28.50
CA PRO A 171 -11.43 10.25 27.06
C PRO A 171 -12.53 10.90 26.21
N GLN A 172 -13.80 10.83 26.63
CA GLN A 172 -14.91 11.43 25.89
C GLN A 172 -14.84 12.97 25.89
N ALA A 173 -14.53 13.58 27.03
CA ALA A 173 -14.36 15.03 27.14
C ALA A 173 -13.15 15.52 26.34
N LEU A 174 -12.05 14.74 26.35
CA LEU A 174 -10.88 15.03 25.53
C LEU A 174 -11.21 14.94 24.04
N ASP A 175 -11.90 13.89 23.59
CA ASP A 175 -12.26 13.72 22.17
C ASP A 175 -13.17 14.86 21.70
N ALA A 176 -14.19 15.23 22.49
CA ALA A 176 -15.06 16.37 22.19
C ALA A 176 -14.25 17.68 22.02
N ARG A 177 -13.27 17.92 22.90
CA ARG A 177 -12.38 19.09 22.80
C ARG A 177 -11.47 19.03 21.58
N LEU A 178 -10.94 17.86 21.23
CA LEU A 178 -10.07 17.68 20.07
C LEU A 178 -10.84 17.81 18.75
N ARG A 179 -12.09 17.33 18.69
CA ARG A 179 -12.98 17.47 17.52
C ARG A 179 -13.41 18.92 17.27
N ALA A 180 -13.40 19.78 18.29
CA ALA A 180 -13.64 21.21 18.12
C ALA A 180 -12.48 21.93 17.40
N GLY A 181 -11.31 21.29 17.26
CA GLY A 181 -10.16 21.82 16.52
C GLY A 181 -9.99 21.21 15.13
N PRO A 182 -8.92 21.60 14.40
CA PRO A 182 -8.62 21.03 13.08
C PRO A 182 -8.33 19.52 13.17
N ALA A 183 -8.91 18.73 12.25
CA ALA A 183 -8.80 17.27 12.24
C ALA A 183 -7.34 16.78 12.19
N TRP A 184 -6.47 17.46 11.44
CA TRP A 184 -5.04 17.11 11.35
C TRP A 184 -4.31 17.27 12.68
N GLN A 185 -4.69 18.24 13.52
CA GLN A 185 -4.08 18.42 14.85
C GLN A 185 -4.54 17.33 15.82
N ARG A 186 -5.82 16.95 15.74
CA ARG A 186 -6.34 15.79 16.49
C ARG A 186 -5.54 14.54 16.12
N GLN A 187 -5.44 14.22 14.83
CA GLN A 187 -4.73 13.02 14.38
C GLN A 187 -3.26 13.03 14.80
N ALA A 188 -2.54 14.13 14.56
CA ALA A 188 -1.13 14.24 14.95
C ALA A 188 -0.91 14.05 16.46
N ARG A 189 -1.84 14.52 17.31
CA ARG A 189 -1.76 14.32 18.77
C ARG A 189 -2.02 12.88 19.17
N LEU A 190 -3.03 12.23 18.58
CA LEU A 190 -3.35 10.83 18.85
C LEU A 190 -2.19 9.93 18.39
N ASP A 191 -1.68 10.13 17.17
CA ASP A 191 -0.55 9.38 16.63
C ASP A 191 0.72 9.56 17.47
N ALA A 192 0.98 10.77 17.95
CA ALA A 192 2.13 11.05 18.81
C ALA A 192 1.99 10.42 20.20
N ALA A 193 0.79 10.35 20.78
CA ALA A 193 0.56 9.64 22.03
C ALA A 193 0.73 8.13 21.86
N TYR A 194 0.12 7.56 20.81
CA TYR A 194 0.22 6.14 20.50
C TYR A 194 1.68 5.70 20.26
N ARG A 195 2.43 6.42 19.42
CA ARG A 195 3.85 6.11 19.15
C ARG A 195 4.72 6.21 20.40
N ARG A 196 4.47 7.19 21.28
CA ARG A 196 5.22 7.32 22.54
C ARG A 196 5.00 6.12 23.45
N GLU A 197 3.77 5.63 23.54
CA GLU A 197 3.49 4.46 24.39
C GLU A 197 4.10 3.18 23.80
N LEU A 198 4.04 2.99 22.47
CA LEU A 198 4.75 1.89 21.82
C LEU A 198 6.26 1.94 22.07
N ALA A 199 6.88 3.12 21.94
CA ALA A 199 8.30 3.31 22.24
C ALA A 199 8.64 3.01 23.71
N ARG A 200 7.72 3.28 24.63
CA ARG A 200 7.84 2.85 26.03
C ARG A 200 7.80 1.32 26.16
N GLY A 201 6.88 0.66 25.46
CA GLY A 201 6.84 -0.80 25.39
C GLY A 201 8.15 -1.41 24.88
N GLU A 202 8.74 -0.83 23.84
CA GLU A 202 10.07 -1.19 23.34
C GLU A 202 11.17 -0.98 24.38
N ALA A 203 11.18 0.17 25.05
CA ALA A 203 12.15 0.48 26.11
C ALA A 203 12.06 -0.47 27.32
N LEU A 204 10.87 -1.02 27.57
CA LEU A 204 10.65 -2.06 28.58
C LEU A 204 11.00 -3.49 28.09
N GLY A 205 11.43 -3.64 26.84
CA GLY A 205 11.76 -4.95 26.26
C GLY A 205 10.55 -5.83 25.99
N LEU A 206 9.35 -5.25 25.86
CA LEU A 206 8.14 -6.00 25.57
C LEU A 206 8.12 -6.46 24.11
N SER A 207 7.73 -7.73 23.89
CA SER A 207 7.65 -8.32 22.56
C SER A 207 6.30 -9.03 22.37
N PRO A 208 5.36 -8.45 21.59
CA PRO A 208 5.48 -7.18 20.87
C PRO A 208 5.36 -5.94 21.79
N PRO A 209 5.80 -4.75 21.34
CA PRO A 209 5.70 -3.50 22.13
C PRO A 209 4.27 -3.12 22.53
N ALA A 210 3.28 -3.53 21.73
CA ALA A 210 1.86 -3.33 21.99
C ALA A 210 1.38 -3.95 23.31
N LEU A 211 2.15 -4.85 23.94
CA LEU A 211 1.84 -5.36 25.28
C LEU A 211 1.81 -4.29 26.36
N VAL A 212 2.39 -3.10 26.11
CA VAL A 212 2.28 -1.94 27.00
C VAL A 212 0.83 -1.55 27.30
N PHE A 213 -0.12 -1.87 26.40
CA PHE A 213 -1.55 -1.62 26.59
C PHE A 213 -2.26 -2.69 27.43
N ALA A 214 -1.62 -3.83 27.68
CA ALA A 214 -2.17 -4.93 28.48
C ALA A 214 -1.90 -4.71 29.98
N PRO A 215 -2.79 -5.17 30.87
CA PRO A 215 -2.56 -5.14 32.31
C PRO A 215 -1.26 -5.85 32.74
N ASP A 216 -0.60 -5.34 33.78
CA ASP A 216 0.65 -5.89 34.33
C ASP A 216 0.55 -7.38 34.72
N ALA A 217 -0.64 -7.85 35.07
CA ALA A 217 -0.87 -9.27 35.37
C ALA A 217 -0.61 -10.17 34.14
N LEU A 218 -1.03 -9.74 32.93
CA LEU A 218 -0.77 -10.47 31.69
C LEU A 218 0.71 -10.42 31.32
N GLN A 219 1.36 -9.27 31.48
CA GLN A 219 2.79 -9.12 31.21
C GLN A 219 3.62 -10.04 32.14
N ARG A 220 3.28 -10.10 33.43
CA ARG A 220 3.90 -11.03 34.38
C ARG A 220 3.62 -12.50 34.03
N GLY A 221 2.38 -12.82 33.65
CA GLY A 221 2.00 -14.16 33.21
C GLY A 221 2.78 -14.62 31.97
N GLN A 222 2.96 -13.75 30.99
CA GLN A 222 3.81 -13.98 29.82
C GLN A 222 5.25 -14.25 30.25
N ALA A 223 5.87 -13.38 31.06
CA ALA A 223 7.25 -13.56 31.49
C ALA A 223 7.48 -14.92 32.18
N GLN A 224 6.55 -15.35 33.03
CA GLN A 224 6.61 -16.66 33.69
C GLN A 224 6.54 -17.83 32.72
N ARG A 225 5.68 -17.74 31.69
CA ARG A 225 5.48 -18.81 30.69
C ARG A 225 6.54 -18.81 29.59
N GLN A 226 7.13 -17.66 29.30
CA GLN A 226 8.09 -17.49 28.22
C GLN A 226 9.35 -18.32 28.42
N PHE A 227 9.82 -18.51 29.65
CA PHE A 227 10.99 -19.37 29.90
C PHE A 227 10.73 -20.83 29.53
N ALA A 228 9.60 -21.40 29.99
CA ALA A 228 9.21 -22.76 29.66
C ALA A 228 8.98 -22.94 28.15
N TRP A 229 8.40 -21.94 27.50
CA TRP A 229 8.28 -21.90 26.05
C TRP A 229 9.64 -21.81 25.36
N ALA A 230 10.55 -20.95 25.81
CA ALA A 230 11.84 -20.72 25.16
C ALA A 230 12.65 -22.01 25.07
N VAL A 231 12.63 -22.87 26.09
CA VAL A 231 13.28 -24.18 26.06
C VAL A 231 12.66 -25.10 24.99
N ALA A 232 11.33 -25.21 24.97
CA ALA A 232 10.61 -26.01 23.97
C ALA A 232 10.82 -25.46 22.55
N ASN A 233 10.68 -24.15 22.38
CA ASN A 233 10.87 -23.44 21.13
C ASN A 233 12.31 -23.55 20.62
N THR A 234 13.33 -23.47 21.49
CA THR A 234 14.74 -23.64 21.06
C THR A 234 14.96 -25.02 20.46
N SER A 235 14.40 -26.07 21.08
CA SER A 235 14.51 -27.44 20.55
C SER A 235 13.81 -27.61 19.20
N ALA A 236 12.66 -26.97 19.04
CA ALA A 236 11.82 -27.10 17.87
C ALA A 236 12.27 -26.18 16.71
N ASP A 237 12.57 -24.92 16.97
CA ASP A 237 13.19 -23.99 16.02
C ASP A 237 14.57 -24.49 15.60
N GLY A 238 15.35 -25.08 16.52
CA GLY A 238 16.61 -25.71 16.17
C GLY A 238 16.46 -26.95 15.27
N PHE A 239 15.33 -27.68 15.31
CA PHE A 239 15.02 -28.71 14.32
C PHE A 239 14.84 -28.06 12.92
N PHE A 240 13.95 -27.07 12.81
CA PHE A 240 13.68 -26.39 11.54
C PHE A 240 14.88 -25.61 10.99
N ARG A 241 15.84 -25.20 11.84
CA ARG A 241 17.10 -24.56 11.43
C ARG A 241 18.20 -25.58 11.09
N GLY A 242 17.95 -26.88 11.24
CA GLY A 242 18.94 -27.94 11.03
C GLY A 242 20.03 -28.04 12.12
N ALA A 243 19.87 -27.32 13.23
CA ALA A 243 20.81 -27.33 14.36
C ALA A 243 20.64 -28.57 15.25
N TYR A 244 19.42 -29.09 15.38
CA TYR A 244 19.13 -30.35 16.06
C TYR A 244 18.80 -31.44 15.06
N ARG A 245 19.43 -32.60 15.22
CA ARG A 245 19.26 -33.78 14.37
C ARG A 245 18.43 -34.80 15.12
N GLY A 246 17.33 -35.27 14.56
CA GLY A 246 16.47 -36.21 15.27
C GLY A 246 15.08 -36.33 14.65
N GLN A 247 14.13 -36.67 15.51
CA GLN A 247 12.71 -36.59 15.22
C GLN A 247 12.11 -35.43 16.01
N PHE A 248 11.15 -34.73 15.42
CA PHE A 248 10.36 -33.70 16.06
C PHE A 248 8.89 -34.14 16.12
N GLU A 249 8.35 -34.21 17.34
CA GLU A 249 6.94 -34.51 17.57
C GLU A 249 6.14 -33.20 17.55
N MET A 250 5.36 -32.97 16.49
CA MET A 250 4.61 -31.72 16.34
C MET A 250 3.55 -31.53 17.42
N ARG A 251 3.02 -32.60 18.03
CA ARG A 251 2.10 -32.51 19.19
C ARG A 251 2.77 -31.99 20.46
N SER A 252 4.08 -31.76 20.42
CA SER A 252 4.78 -31.05 21.49
C SER A 252 4.45 -29.56 21.51
N VAL A 253 4.07 -28.99 20.36
CA VAL A 253 3.72 -27.58 20.17
C VAL A 253 2.20 -27.39 20.26
N PRO A 254 1.71 -26.48 21.12
CA PRO A 254 0.29 -26.16 21.26
C PRO A 254 -0.33 -25.72 19.93
N ALA A 255 -1.55 -26.20 19.65
CA ALA A 255 -2.38 -25.82 18.50
C ALA A 255 -1.75 -25.99 17.10
N LEU A 256 -0.54 -26.54 16.99
CA LEU A 256 0.12 -26.76 15.69
C LEU A 256 -0.62 -27.82 14.87
N VAL A 257 -0.97 -28.92 15.52
CA VAL A 257 -1.61 -30.10 14.91
C VAL A 257 -3.14 -29.98 15.00
N ALA A 258 -3.83 -30.17 13.88
CA ALA A 258 -5.29 -30.30 13.83
C ALA A 258 -5.75 -31.59 14.53
N THR A 259 -6.97 -31.61 15.09
CA THR A 259 -7.45 -32.68 16.00
C THR A 259 -7.34 -34.09 15.43
N ASP A 260 -7.51 -34.26 14.12
CA ASP A 260 -7.63 -35.57 13.46
C ASP A 260 -6.37 -35.98 12.67
N ALA A 261 -5.26 -35.28 12.85
CA ALA A 261 -4.02 -35.61 12.14
C ALA A 261 -3.43 -36.96 12.58
N GLY A 262 -2.95 -37.75 11.61
CA GLY A 262 -2.34 -39.07 11.81
C GLY A 262 -0.95 -39.01 12.46
N ASP A 263 0.07 -39.53 11.78
CA ASP A 263 1.45 -39.50 12.28
C ASP A 263 2.06 -38.09 12.16
N THR A 264 2.33 -37.48 13.31
CA THR A 264 2.74 -36.09 13.49
C THR A 264 4.23 -35.91 13.74
N ARG A 265 5.02 -36.95 13.47
CA ARG A 265 6.48 -36.91 13.60
C ARG A 265 7.12 -36.38 12.31
N LEU A 266 8.10 -35.50 12.47
CA LEU A 266 8.98 -35.05 11.41
C LEU A 266 10.40 -35.57 11.66
N TYR A 267 11.06 -36.08 10.64
CA TYR A 267 12.44 -36.58 10.71
C TYR A 267 13.43 -35.68 9.97
N GLY A 268 12.95 -34.92 8.99
CA GLY A 268 13.70 -33.91 8.25
C GLY A 268 14.61 -34.46 7.15
N GLY A 269 14.76 -33.70 6.08
CA GLY A 269 15.72 -33.88 4.98
C GLY A 269 15.83 -35.32 4.46
N VAL A 270 17.06 -35.85 4.44
CA VAL A 270 17.37 -37.19 3.92
C VAL A 270 16.58 -38.30 4.62
N ARG A 271 16.23 -38.14 5.90
CA ARG A 271 15.49 -39.18 6.63
C ARG A 271 14.05 -39.29 6.13
N HIS A 272 13.37 -38.16 5.87
CA HIS A 272 12.06 -38.19 5.23
C HIS A 272 12.11 -38.87 3.86
N LEU A 273 13.14 -38.56 3.07
CA LEU A 273 13.33 -39.15 1.75
C LEU A 273 13.50 -40.68 1.85
N VAL A 274 14.36 -41.16 2.74
CA VAL A 274 14.56 -42.61 2.96
C VAL A 274 13.29 -43.30 3.43
N ILE A 275 12.55 -42.71 4.37
CA ILE A 275 11.29 -43.29 4.86
C ILE A 275 10.32 -43.52 3.67
N GLN A 276 10.17 -42.53 2.80
CA GLN A 276 9.26 -42.64 1.64
C GLN A 276 9.78 -43.59 0.56
N LEU A 277 11.08 -43.59 0.27
CA LEU A 277 11.70 -44.55 -0.64
C LEU A 277 11.53 -46.01 -0.18
N CYS A 278 11.59 -46.24 1.13
CA CYS A 278 11.43 -47.58 1.69
C CYS A 278 9.98 -48.03 1.84
N ALA A 279 9.03 -47.08 1.88
CA ALA A 279 7.60 -47.36 1.92
C ALA A 279 7.04 -47.80 0.56
N ASP A 280 7.57 -47.29 -0.55
CA ASP A 280 7.09 -47.59 -1.91
C ASP A 280 7.82 -48.78 -2.54
N PRO A 281 7.12 -49.87 -2.91
CA PRO A 281 7.71 -51.02 -3.59
C PRO A 281 8.50 -50.70 -4.87
N ARG A 282 8.12 -49.64 -5.62
CA ARG A 282 8.80 -49.22 -6.86
C ARG A 282 10.22 -48.71 -6.58
N THR A 283 10.38 -48.02 -5.46
CA THR A 283 11.63 -47.34 -5.10
C THR A 283 12.39 -48.04 -3.98
N ARG A 284 11.81 -49.07 -3.35
CA ARG A 284 12.43 -49.89 -2.29
C ARG A 284 13.75 -50.50 -2.76
N ARG A 285 14.75 -50.51 -1.87
CA ARG A 285 16.11 -51.00 -2.13
C ARG A 285 16.66 -51.81 -0.94
N PRO A 286 17.74 -52.60 -1.12
CA PRO A 286 18.42 -53.27 -0.01
C PRO A 286 18.81 -52.28 1.09
N GLY A 287 18.50 -52.61 2.35
CA GLY A 287 18.68 -51.73 3.51
C GLY A 287 17.38 -51.09 4.03
N CYS A 288 16.29 -51.13 3.25
CA CYS A 288 14.98 -50.67 3.70
C CYS A 288 14.34 -51.54 4.79
N ASP A 289 14.80 -52.78 4.97
CA ASP A 289 14.28 -53.71 5.99
C ASP A 289 14.86 -53.46 7.39
N SER A 290 15.71 -52.43 7.54
CA SER A 290 16.36 -52.11 8.80
C SER A 290 15.35 -51.54 9.81
N ALA A 291 15.36 -52.07 11.04
CA ALA A 291 14.46 -51.67 12.12
C ALA A 291 14.61 -50.20 12.57
N ILE A 292 15.69 -49.51 12.17
CA ILE A 292 15.88 -48.09 12.46
C ILE A 292 14.98 -47.19 11.60
N ILE A 293 14.53 -47.67 10.43
CA ILE A 293 13.67 -46.92 9.52
C ILE A 293 12.22 -47.15 9.96
N PRO A 294 11.49 -46.11 10.38
CA PRO A 294 10.11 -46.27 10.82
C PRO A 294 9.22 -46.68 9.64
N PRO A 295 8.21 -47.53 9.87
CA PRO A 295 7.25 -47.88 8.83
C PRO A 295 6.43 -46.66 8.43
N ALA A 296 6.13 -46.54 7.14
CA ALA A 296 5.28 -45.49 6.58
C ALA A 296 4.44 -46.03 5.42
N THR A 297 3.39 -45.31 5.07
CA THR A 297 2.60 -45.54 3.86
C THR A 297 3.26 -44.83 2.68
N ALA A 298 3.36 -45.50 1.53
CA ALA A 298 3.88 -44.91 0.31
C ALA A 298 3.02 -43.71 -0.13
N ASP A 299 3.67 -42.61 -0.47
CA ASP A 299 3.01 -41.36 -0.81
C ASP A 299 3.88 -40.52 -1.75
N ASP A 300 3.46 -40.40 -3.01
CA ASP A 300 4.24 -39.77 -4.07
C ASP A 300 4.51 -38.28 -3.80
N LEU A 301 3.53 -37.57 -3.22
CA LEU A 301 3.71 -36.16 -2.84
C LEU A 301 4.72 -36.04 -1.69
N ALA A 302 4.62 -36.90 -0.67
CA ALA A 302 5.57 -36.89 0.43
C ALA A 302 6.99 -37.22 -0.04
N LEU A 303 7.14 -38.17 -0.97
CA LEU A 303 8.42 -38.52 -1.58
C LEU A 303 9.02 -37.34 -2.35
N ALA A 304 8.24 -36.66 -3.18
CA ALA A 304 8.70 -35.52 -3.96
C ALA A 304 9.08 -34.32 -3.07
N LEU A 305 8.28 -33.99 -2.06
CA LEU A 305 8.61 -32.96 -1.08
C LEU A 305 9.90 -33.30 -0.33
N ALA A 306 10.06 -34.56 0.09
CA ALA A 306 11.26 -35.00 0.80
C ALA A 306 12.52 -34.97 -0.09
N ALA A 307 12.40 -35.23 -1.39
CA ALA A 307 13.51 -35.09 -2.33
C ALA A 307 13.98 -33.63 -2.46
N ILE A 308 13.05 -32.68 -2.49
CA ILE A 308 13.36 -31.24 -2.50
C ILE A 308 13.95 -30.80 -1.16
N GLU A 309 13.34 -31.22 -0.04
CA GLU A 309 13.81 -30.96 1.31
C GLU A 309 15.25 -31.46 1.53
N ALA A 310 15.57 -32.66 1.02
CA ALA A 310 16.90 -33.25 1.08
C ALA A 310 17.92 -32.63 0.09
N GLY A 311 17.51 -31.63 -0.70
CA GLY A 311 18.37 -30.96 -1.66
C GLY A 311 18.72 -31.79 -2.90
N MET A 312 18.03 -32.91 -3.14
CA MET A 312 18.29 -33.80 -4.28
C MET A 312 17.92 -33.17 -5.62
N VAL A 313 16.96 -32.23 -5.61
CA VAL A 313 16.40 -31.60 -6.80
C VAL A 313 16.91 -30.17 -6.95
N SER A 314 17.40 -29.84 -8.14
CA SER A 314 17.75 -28.48 -8.56
C SER A 314 16.54 -27.83 -9.22
N LEU A 315 16.01 -26.76 -8.61
CA LEU A 315 14.96 -25.89 -9.15
C LEU A 315 15.47 -24.44 -9.21
N PRO A 316 14.82 -23.55 -9.97
CA PRO A 316 15.25 -22.16 -10.05
C PRO A 316 15.20 -21.47 -8.67
N GLY A 317 16.27 -20.76 -8.30
CA GLY A 317 16.33 -19.96 -7.07
C GLY A 317 17.31 -20.48 -6.01
N ARG A 318 17.13 -20.04 -4.76
CA ARG A 318 18.07 -20.37 -3.66
C ARG A 318 17.69 -21.71 -3.03
N GLN A 319 18.60 -22.70 -3.11
CA GLN A 319 18.39 -24.06 -2.60
C GLN A 319 17.91 -24.10 -1.14
N HIS A 320 18.47 -23.27 -0.27
CA HIS A 320 18.04 -23.20 1.13
C HIS A 320 16.57 -22.76 1.28
N ALA A 321 16.10 -21.82 0.46
CA ALA A 321 14.70 -21.37 0.47
C ALA A 321 13.76 -22.47 -0.05
N LEU A 322 14.19 -23.22 -1.07
CA LEU A 322 13.42 -24.35 -1.61
C LEU A 322 13.24 -25.45 -0.55
N GLY A 323 14.33 -25.87 0.10
CA GLY A 323 14.28 -26.88 1.16
C GLY A 323 13.45 -26.42 2.35
N SER A 324 13.62 -25.18 2.80
CA SER A 324 12.82 -24.58 3.88
C SER A 324 11.32 -24.52 3.56
N GLY A 325 10.96 -24.17 2.32
CA GLY A 325 9.57 -24.19 1.87
C GLY A 325 8.97 -25.60 1.84
N ALA A 326 9.72 -26.58 1.33
CA ALA A 326 9.31 -27.98 1.28
C ALA A 326 9.14 -28.57 2.69
N GLU A 327 10.03 -28.23 3.63
CA GLU A 327 9.95 -28.62 5.04
C GLU A 327 8.65 -28.10 5.69
N ILE A 328 8.30 -26.82 5.48
CA ILE A 328 7.07 -26.23 6.03
C ILE A 328 5.81 -26.83 5.40
N LEU A 329 5.80 -27.10 4.09
CA LEU A 329 4.67 -27.75 3.43
C LEU A 329 4.49 -29.20 3.92
N THR A 330 5.59 -29.93 4.13
CA THR A 330 5.57 -31.28 4.71
C THR A 330 5.01 -31.23 6.13
N ALA A 331 5.48 -30.28 6.95
CA ALA A 331 5.00 -30.09 8.30
C ALA A 331 3.51 -29.69 8.35
N ALA A 332 3.07 -28.77 7.48
CA ALA A 332 1.67 -28.37 7.36
C ALA A 332 0.77 -29.53 6.97
N ARG A 333 1.18 -30.35 6.00
CA ARG A 333 0.45 -31.55 5.60
C ARG A 333 0.31 -32.54 6.75
N ARG A 334 1.42 -32.89 7.39
CA ARG A 334 1.46 -33.80 8.55
C ARG A 334 0.67 -33.26 9.75
N ALA A 335 0.61 -31.94 9.91
CA ALA A 335 -0.15 -31.28 10.96
C ALA A 335 -1.66 -31.19 10.64
N GLY A 336 -2.10 -31.58 9.45
CA GLY A 336 -3.49 -31.38 9.00
C GLY A 336 -3.84 -29.91 8.79
N ARG A 337 -2.85 -29.09 8.42
CA ARG A 337 -2.95 -27.64 8.20
C ARG A 337 -2.70 -27.23 6.76
N LEU A 338 -2.29 -28.13 5.87
CA LEU A 338 -2.18 -27.80 4.45
C LEU A 338 -3.57 -27.70 3.84
N HIS A 339 -3.89 -26.60 3.16
CA HIS A 339 -5.18 -26.45 2.51
C HIS A 339 -5.39 -27.54 1.44
N PRO A 340 -6.54 -28.23 1.38
CA PRO A 340 -6.75 -29.37 0.48
C PRO A 340 -6.52 -29.07 -1.00
N GLN A 341 -6.92 -27.87 -1.46
CA GLN A 341 -6.71 -27.46 -2.86
C GLN A 341 -5.21 -27.26 -3.19
N MET A 342 -4.44 -26.74 -2.25
CA MET A 342 -2.99 -26.60 -2.41
C MET A 342 -2.31 -27.97 -2.39
N GLU A 343 -2.75 -28.88 -1.52
CA GLU A 343 -2.26 -30.26 -1.51
C GLU A 343 -2.52 -30.96 -2.85
N ALA A 344 -3.73 -30.84 -3.39
CA ALA A 344 -4.09 -31.41 -4.69
C ALA A 344 -3.25 -30.80 -5.83
N TRP A 345 -3.06 -29.49 -5.83
CA TRP A 345 -2.21 -28.81 -6.82
C TRP A 345 -0.75 -29.26 -6.73
N LEU A 346 -0.19 -29.34 -5.51
CA LEU A 346 1.16 -29.83 -5.26
C LEU A 346 1.32 -31.28 -5.70
N ALA A 347 0.35 -32.15 -5.41
CA ALA A 347 0.39 -33.55 -5.82
C ALA A 347 0.47 -33.68 -7.35
N ILE A 348 -0.29 -32.88 -8.10
CA ILE A 348 -0.26 -32.90 -9.57
C ILE A 348 1.09 -32.38 -10.09
N GLU A 349 1.49 -31.19 -9.63
CA GLU A 349 2.67 -30.49 -10.16
C GLU A 349 3.98 -31.19 -9.80
N LEU A 350 4.11 -31.67 -8.56
CA LEU A 350 5.32 -32.35 -8.10
C LEU A 350 5.46 -33.75 -8.66
N VAL A 351 4.37 -34.53 -8.77
CA VAL A 351 4.46 -35.89 -9.36
C VAL A 351 4.77 -35.83 -10.84
N ARG A 352 4.24 -34.82 -11.56
CA ARG A 352 4.61 -34.59 -12.97
C ARG A 352 6.09 -34.26 -13.11
N LEU A 353 6.62 -33.44 -12.21
CA LEU A 353 8.01 -32.97 -12.27
C LEU A 353 9.01 -34.01 -11.75
N LEU A 354 8.62 -34.77 -10.72
CA LEU A 354 9.47 -35.69 -9.97
C LEU A 354 8.78 -37.05 -9.78
N PRO A 355 8.66 -37.87 -10.84
CA PRO A 355 8.09 -39.21 -10.72
C PRO A 355 8.88 -40.07 -9.71
N PRO A 356 8.21 -40.95 -8.94
CA PRO A 356 8.87 -41.78 -7.92
C PRO A 356 10.09 -42.56 -8.45
N ASP A 357 10.00 -43.14 -9.65
CA ASP A 357 11.09 -43.91 -10.26
C ASP A 357 12.33 -43.04 -10.53
N GLN A 358 12.14 -41.78 -10.91
CA GLN A 358 13.25 -40.84 -11.12
C GLN A 358 13.97 -40.56 -9.80
N ILE A 359 13.22 -40.31 -8.71
CA ILE A 359 13.78 -40.09 -7.37
C ILE A 359 14.52 -41.34 -6.88
N GLY A 360 13.89 -42.52 -7.01
CA GLY A 360 14.50 -43.79 -6.62
C GLY A 360 15.78 -44.12 -7.39
N ASN A 361 15.81 -43.86 -8.69
CA ASN A 361 16.99 -44.08 -9.53
C ASN A 361 18.09 -43.06 -9.23
N ALA A 362 17.75 -41.79 -9.02
CA ALA A 362 18.71 -40.77 -8.62
C ALA A 362 19.36 -41.12 -7.28
N PHE A 363 18.58 -41.55 -6.28
CA PHE A 363 19.11 -42.03 -4.99
C PHE A 363 20.02 -43.25 -5.16
N ALA A 364 19.59 -44.24 -5.94
CA ALA A 364 20.38 -45.46 -6.19
C ALA A 364 21.71 -45.14 -6.89
N SER A 365 21.72 -44.19 -7.84
CA SER A 365 22.93 -43.76 -8.54
C SER A 365 23.97 -43.09 -7.63
N ALA A 366 23.55 -42.58 -6.47
CA ALA A 366 24.46 -42.06 -5.46
C ALA A 366 25.23 -43.16 -4.70
N GLY A 367 24.85 -44.43 -4.86
CA GLY A 367 25.54 -45.58 -4.28
C GLY A 367 25.39 -45.71 -2.76
N ILE A 368 24.40 -45.05 -2.16
CA ILE A 368 24.19 -45.04 -0.71
C ILE A 368 23.08 -46.02 -0.35
N ARG A 369 23.31 -46.84 0.66
CA ARG A 369 22.24 -47.68 1.21
C ARG A 369 21.27 -46.86 2.07
N PRO A 370 19.94 -47.09 1.98
CA PRO A 370 18.93 -46.38 2.76
C PRO A 370 19.17 -46.38 4.28
N ASP A 371 19.57 -47.51 4.87
CA ASP A 371 19.87 -47.62 6.31
C ASP A 371 21.03 -46.72 6.75
N ILE A 372 22.09 -46.64 5.94
CA ILE A 372 23.22 -45.74 6.18
C ILE A 372 22.79 -44.28 6.03
N ALA A 373 22.03 -43.95 4.99
CA ALA A 373 21.53 -42.61 4.76
C ALA A 373 20.61 -42.13 5.89
N PHE A 374 19.77 -43.02 6.43
CA PHE A 374 18.91 -42.73 7.57
C PHE A 374 19.70 -42.48 8.86
N ALA A 375 20.70 -43.33 9.13
CA ALA A 375 21.54 -43.21 10.32
C ALA A 375 22.45 -41.97 10.28
N ALA A 376 22.98 -41.63 9.09
CA ALA A 376 23.95 -40.55 8.90
C ALA A 376 23.50 -39.57 7.78
N PRO A 377 22.40 -38.82 7.96
CA PRO A 377 21.82 -37.98 6.92
C PRO A 377 22.79 -36.91 6.40
N SER A 378 23.60 -36.29 7.29
CA SER A 378 24.57 -35.26 6.88
C SER A 378 25.72 -35.79 6.03
N ARG A 379 25.97 -37.12 6.03
CA ARG A 379 26.95 -37.74 5.12
C ARG A 379 26.32 -38.07 3.77
N ALA A 380 25.02 -38.39 3.77
CA ALA A 380 24.29 -38.75 2.57
C ALA A 380 23.85 -37.53 1.74
N GLU A 381 23.48 -36.43 2.40
CA GLU A 381 23.04 -35.18 1.77
C GLU A 381 23.97 -34.69 0.64
N PRO A 382 25.29 -34.50 0.84
CA PRO A 382 26.17 -34.02 -0.24
C PRO A 382 26.30 -35.02 -1.40
N MET A 383 26.05 -36.31 -1.18
CA MET A 383 26.16 -37.34 -2.21
C MET A 383 24.93 -37.39 -3.13
N ILE A 384 23.76 -36.98 -2.61
CA ILE A 384 22.48 -36.93 -3.33
C ILE A 384 22.11 -35.53 -3.82
N ALA A 385 22.82 -34.48 -3.37
CA ALA A 385 22.51 -33.10 -3.72
C ALA A 385 22.51 -32.86 -5.23
N ALA A 386 21.49 -32.13 -5.72
CA ALA A 386 21.32 -31.72 -7.11
C ALA A 386 21.47 -32.86 -8.16
N ARG A 387 21.12 -34.10 -7.79
CA ARG A 387 21.13 -35.25 -8.70
C ARG A 387 20.03 -35.21 -9.75
N ILE A 388 18.96 -34.46 -9.48
CA ILE A 388 17.85 -34.24 -10.42
C ILE A 388 17.87 -32.78 -10.85
N GLU A 389 18.22 -32.55 -12.11
CA GLU A 389 18.19 -31.21 -12.70
C GLU A 389 16.80 -30.95 -13.29
N ALA A 390 16.03 -30.08 -12.64
CA ALA A 390 14.66 -29.76 -13.00
C ALA A 390 14.46 -28.24 -13.23
N SER A 391 15.53 -27.45 -13.30
CA SER A 391 15.42 -25.98 -13.38
C SER A 391 14.69 -25.47 -14.63
N THR A 392 14.78 -26.20 -15.75
CA THR A 392 14.18 -25.82 -17.03
C THR A 392 12.88 -26.56 -17.35
N ALA A 393 12.44 -27.45 -16.45
CA ALA A 393 11.25 -28.25 -16.69
C ALA A 393 9.97 -27.40 -16.63
N PRO A 394 8.92 -27.76 -17.41
CA PRO A 394 7.62 -27.09 -17.32
C PRO A 394 7.08 -27.11 -15.89
N GLY A 395 6.66 -25.95 -15.38
CA GLY A 395 6.14 -25.79 -14.01
C GLY A 395 7.20 -25.57 -12.93
N ALA A 396 8.50 -25.76 -13.22
CA ALA A 396 9.58 -25.61 -12.23
C ALA A 396 9.63 -24.21 -11.59
N VAL A 397 9.43 -23.16 -12.38
CA VAL A 397 9.39 -21.77 -11.89
C VAL A 397 8.21 -21.55 -10.94
N GLY A 398 7.03 -22.10 -11.26
CA GLY A 398 5.83 -21.97 -10.42
C GLY A 398 6.02 -22.66 -9.07
N LEU A 399 6.51 -23.89 -9.07
CA LEU A 399 6.84 -24.64 -7.85
C LEU A 399 7.93 -23.95 -7.02
N ALA A 400 9.01 -23.52 -7.67
CA ALA A 400 10.07 -22.77 -6.99
C ALA A 400 9.56 -21.49 -6.33
N THR A 401 8.63 -20.78 -7.00
CA THR A 401 8.00 -19.58 -6.45
C THR A 401 7.20 -19.92 -5.21
N VAL A 402 6.39 -20.98 -5.23
CA VAL A 402 5.62 -21.45 -4.05
C VAL A 402 6.55 -21.75 -2.88
N PHE A 403 7.59 -22.57 -3.07
CA PHE A 403 8.52 -22.89 -1.98
C PHE A 403 9.23 -21.65 -1.41
N GLN A 404 9.65 -20.74 -2.29
CA GLN A 404 10.28 -19.49 -1.85
C GLN A 404 9.30 -18.58 -1.11
N SER A 405 8.03 -18.50 -1.52
CA SER A 405 7.01 -17.72 -0.83
C SER A 405 6.70 -18.30 0.55
N VAL A 406 6.61 -19.63 0.68
CA VAL A 406 6.49 -20.29 2.00
C VAL A 406 7.71 -19.98 2.88
N ALA A 407 8.92 -20.07 2.34
CA ALA A 407 10.13 -19.73 3.09
C ALA A 407 10.15 -18.24 3.53
N ARG A 408 9.72 -17.31 2.66
CA ARG A 408 9.58 -15.89 3.03
C ARG A 408 8.55 -15.69 4.13
N LEU A 409 7.40 -16.35 4.04
CA LEU A 409 6.38 -16.31 5.10
C LEU A 409 6.95 -16.78 6.44
N ARG A 410 7.67 -17.92 6.45
CA ARG A 410 8.38 -18.43 7.63
C ARG A 410 9.36 -17.41 8.20
N THR A 411 10.15 -16.74 7.37
CA THR A 411 11.13 -15.73 7.86
C THR A 411 10.48 -14.50 8.47
N ARG A 412 9.25 -14.16 8.06
CA ARG A 412 8.51 -13.00 8.60
C ARG A 412 7.72 -13.31 9.86
N THR A 413 7.30 -14.55 10.00
CA THR A 413 6.46 -15.02 11.11
C THR A 413 7.30 -15.93 12.01
N SER A 414 6.98 -17.22 12.04
CA SER A 414 7.78 -18.30 12.63
C SER A 414 7.53 -19.58 11.84
N SER A 415 8.29 -20.64 12.12
CA SER A 415 7.98 -21.97 11.56
C SER A 415 6.57 -22.44 11.94
N PHE A 416 6.12 -22.18 13.17
CA PHE A 416 4.79 -22.64 13.63
C PHE A 416 3.66 -21.79 13.09
N GLU A 417 3.84 -20.47 13.05
CA GLU A 417 2.86 -19.57 12.45
C GLU A 417 2.70 -19.87 10.96
N SER A 418 3.80 -20.02 10.22
CA SER A 418 3.74 -20.36 8.78
C SER A 418 3.05 -21.71 8.54
N ILE A 419 3.33 -22.75 9.34
CA ILE A 419 2.61 -24.03 9.27
C ILE A 419 1.09 -23.85 9.48
N ARG A 420 0.67 -23.06 10.48
CA ARG A 420 -0.75 -22.82 10.78
C ARG A 420 -1.42 -22.01 9.68
N LEU A 421 -0.71 -21.06 9.08
CA LEU A 421 -1.22 -20.18 8.03
C LEU A 421 -1.42 -20.90 6.69
N MET A 422 -0.78 -22.06 6.46
CA MET A 422 -0.99 -22.85 5.23
C MET A 422 -2.44 -23.33 5.03
N GLN A 423 -3.26 -23.28 6.08
CA GLN A 423 -4.67 -23.64 5.96
C GLN A 423 -5.48 -22.57 5.21
N PHE A 424 -4.92 -21.38 5.00
CA PHE A 424 -5.55 -20.28 4.26
C PHE A 424 -4.97 -20.10 2.85
N ALA A 425 -3.89 -20.81 2.52
CA ALA A 425 -3.23 -20.75 1.22
C ALA A 425 -3.76 -21.84 0.29
N GLY A 426 -4.94 -21.63 -0.31
CA GLY A 426 -5.58 -22.62 -1.17
C GLY A 426 -4.99 -22.76 -2.58
N SER A 427 -4.26 -21.75 -3.03
CA SER A 427 -3.61 -21.69 -4.35
C SER A 427 -2.28 -20.92 -4.26
N PRO A 428 -1.41 -21.00 -5.29
CA PRO A 428 -0.20 -20.18 -5.36
C PRO A 428 -0.46 -18.66 -5.26
N ASP A 429 -1.58 -18.19 -5.82
CA ASP A 429 -1.99 -16.79 -5.74
C ASP A 429 -2.42 -16.42 -4.32
N ALA A 430 -3.22 -17.27 -3.65
CA ALA A 430 -3.60 -17.07 -2.26
C ALA A 430 -2.38 -17.08 -1.31
N LEU A 431 -1.32 -17.82 -1.64
CA LEU A 431 -0.06 -17.77 -0.91
C LEU A 431 0.67 -16.43 -1.09
N THR A 432 0.61 -15.85 -2.30
CA THR A 432 1.15 -14.51 -2.58
C THR A 432 0.39 -13.45 -1.78
N ASP A 433 -0.94 -13.54 -1.77
CA ASP A 433 -1.80 -12.66 -0.98
C ASP A 433 -1.56 -12.83 0.52
N LEU A 434 -1.36 -14.07 0.99
CA LEU A 434 -1.04 -14.36 2.38
C LEU A 434 0.30 -13.73 2.78
N GLN A 435 1.31 -13.79 1.89
CA GLN A 435 2.59 -13.14 2.10
C GLN A 435 2.44 -11.62 2.17
N ARG A 436 1.62 -11.02 1.30
CA ARG A 436 1.34 -9.59 1.30
C ARG A 436 0.60 -9.14 2.56
N LEU A 437 -0.39 -9.91 3.01
CA LEU A 437 -1.06 -9.65 4.30
C LEU A 437 -0.09 -9.79 5.48
N ALA A 438 0.84 -10.74 5.43
CA ALA A 438 1.87 -10.89 6.46
C ALA A 438 2.84 -9.69 6.48
N GLU A 439 3.10 -9.04 5.33
CA GLU A 439 3.85 -7.77 5.28
C GLU A 439 3.08 -6.63 5.93
N LEU A 440 1.76 -6.56 5.71
CA LEU A 440 0.91 -5.49 6.24
C LEU A 440 0.66 -5.63 7.75
N SER A 441 0.41 -6.86 8.21
CA SER A 441 0.06 -7.15 9.62
C SER A 441 1.26 -7.47 10.51
N GLY A 442 2.40 -7.84 9.91
CA GLY A 442 3.62 -8.17 10.63
C GLY A 442 3.39 -9.26 11.68
N PRO A 443 3.79 -9.05 12.95
CA PRO A 443 3.58 -10.05 14.01
C PRO A 443 2.11 -10.42 14.26
N ALA A 444 1.15 -9.59 13.85
CA ALA A 444 -0.27 -9.86 14.04
C ALA A 444 -0.86 -10.87 13.03
N THR A 445 -0.06 -11.36 12.06
CA THR A 445 -0.55 -12.18 10.93
C THR A 445 -1.41 -13.36 11.39
N LEU A 446 -0.93 -14.19 12.32
CA LEU A 446 -1.70 -15.34 12.80
C LEU A 446 -3.03 -14.92 13.44
N ALA A 447 -3.02 -13.90 14.30
CA ALA A 447 -4.24 -13.41 14.95
C ALA A 447 -5.24 -12.79 13.97
N VAL A 448 -4.76 -12.08 12.93
CA VAL A 448 -5.61 -11.56 11.85
C VAL A 448 -6.38 -12.69 11.19
N PHE A 449 -5.70 -13.78 10.83
CA PHE A 449 -6.34 -14.92 10.17
C PHE A 449 -7.19 -15.78 11.13
N GLU A 450 -6.84 -15.86 12.41
CA GLU A 450 -7.73 -16.48 13.41
C GLU A 450 -9.01 -15.67 13.66
N TRP A 451 -8.94 -14.35 13.47
CA TRP A 451 -10.05 -13.43 13.70
C TRP A 451 -10.97 -13.30 12.50
N LEU A 452 -10.39 -13.06 11.30
CA LEU A 452 -11.12 -12.80 10.06
C LEU A 452 -11.25 -14.01 9.15
N GLY A 453 -10.43 -15.05 9.34
CA GLY A 453 -10.35 -16.16 8.39
C GLY A 453 -9.94 -15.68 6.99
N ALA A 454 -10.62 -16.19 5.96
CA ALA A 454 -10.37 -15.81 4.57
C ALA A 454 -10.79 -14.37 4.25
N ASP A 455 -11.65 -13.74 5.06
CA ASP A 455 -12.10 -12.36 4.85
C ASP A 455 -10.95 -11.35 5.00
N ALA A 456 -9.83 -11.74 5.61
CA ALA A 456 -8.61 -10.94 5.65
C ALA A 456 -8.13 -10.53 4.24
N PHE A 457 -8.37 -11.38 3.22
CA PHE A 457 -8.00 -11.08 1.83
C PHE A 457 -8.82 -9.94 1.22
N ALA A 458 -9.97 -9.57 1.80
CA ALA A 458 -10.74 -8.40 1.35
C ALA A 458 -9.94 -7.08 1.47
N ALA A 459 -8.96 -7.01 2.39
CA ALA A 459 -8.08 -5.85 2.54
C ALA A 459 -7.18 -5.61 1.32
N LEU A 460 -6.93 -6.64 0.50
CA LEU A 460 -6.06 -6.57 -0.67
C LEU A 460 -6.82 -6.33 -1.97
N GLN A 461 -8.14 -6.44 -1.97
CA GLN A 461 -8.95 -6.22 -3.16
C GLN A 461 -8.71 -4.81 -3.71
N PRO A 462 -8.63 -4.60 -5.03
CA PRO A 462 -8.49 -3.27 -5.59
C PRO A 462 -9.69 -2.42 -5.17
N LEU A 463 -9.42 -1.15 -4.84
CA LEU A 463 -10.51 -0.20 -4.62
C LEU A 463 -11.23 0.05 -5.94
N PRO A 464 -12.55 0.27 -5.92
CA PRO A 464 -13.26 0.68 -7.12
C PRO A 464 -12.63 1.97 -7.66
N ASP A 465 -12.44 2.02 -8.98
CA ASP A 465 -11.92 3.21 -9.64
C ASP A 465 -12.79 4.43 -9.27
N THR A 466 -12.15 5.57 -9.06
CA THR A 466 -12.90 6.82 -8.89
C THR A 466 -13.71 7.04 -10.15
N PRO A 467 -15.04 7.27 -10.05
CA PRO A 467 -15.88 7.43 -11.21
C PRO A 467 -15.34 8.57 -12.08
N GLU A 468 -15.02 8.26 -13.34
CA GLU A 468 -14.54 9.27 -14.27
C GLU A 468 -15.67 10.24 -14.62
N ALA A 469 -15.37 11.54 -14.59
CA ALA A 469 -16.29 12.54 -15.11
C ALA A 469 -16.50 12.34 -16.61
N GLU A 470 -17.71 12.64 -17.09
CA GLU A 470 -18.03 12.55 -18.50
C GLU A 470 -17.04 13.40 -19.33
N PRO A 471 -16.61 12.91 -20.51
CA PRO A 471 -15.62 13.61 -21.35
C PRO A 471 -16.02 15.05 -21.66
N ARG A 472 -17.33 15.30 -21.83
CA ARG A 472 -17.90 16.62 -22.12
C ARG A 472 -17.71 17.59 -20.96
N VAL A 473 -17.95 17.15 -19.71
CA VAL A 473 -17.77 17.98 -18.51
C VAL A 473 -16.29 18.32 -18.33
N ARG A 474 -15.41 17.35 -18.52
CA ARG A 474 -13.95 17.54 -18.43
C ARG A 474 -13.43 18.51 -19.50
N GLN A 475 -13.85 18.34 -20.75
CA GLN A 475 -13.47 19.23 -21.86
C GLN A 475 -13.99 20.66 -21.64
N ALA A 476 -15.25 20.81 -21.23
CA ALA A 476 -15.85 22.11 -20.97
C ALA A 476 -15.18 22.84 -19.81
N LEU A 477 -14.83 22.14 -18.72
CA LEU A 477 -14.05 22.69 -17.62
C LEU A 477 -12.67 23.17 -18.08
N MET A 478 -11.94 22.35 -18.87
CA MET A 478 -10.63 22.75 -19.41
C MET A 478 -10.74 24.01 -20.29
N LEU A 479 -11.71 24.05 -21.20
CA LEU A 479 -11.92 25.23 -22.06
C LEU A 479 -12.28 26.47 -21.25
N ALA A 480 -13.12 26.34 -20.22
CA ALA A 480 -13.48 27.45 -19.34
C ALA A 480 -12.26 27.97 -18.56
N LEU A 481 -11.42 27.08 -18.01
CA LEU A 481 -10.18 27.45 -17.32
C LEU A 481 -9.15 28.10 -18.25
N ILE A 482 -9.00 27.59 -19.49
CA ILE A 482 -8.15 28.20 -20.51
C ILE A 482 -8.66 29.60 -20.86
N SER A 483 -9.98 29.79 -21.01
CA SER A 483 -10.58 31.10 -21.26
C SER A 483 -10.27 32.08 -20.12
N VAL A 484 -10.44 31.65 -18.86
CA VAL A 484 -10.10 32.47 -17.68
C VAL A 484 -8.61 32.84 -17.69
N ALA A 485 -7.73 31.87 -17.92
CA ALA A 485 -6.28 32.10 -17.95
C ALA A 485 -5.87 33.08 -19.06
N LEU A 486 -6.45 32.95 -20.26
CA LEU A 486 -6.20 33.85 -21.38
C LEU A 486 -6.60 35.29 -21.05
N VAL A 487 -7.78 35.48 -20.44
CA VAL A 487 -8.30 36.80 -20.09
C VAL A 487 -7.46 37.44 -18.99
N LEU A 488 -7.05 36.66 -17.98
CA LEU A 488 -6.12 37.13 -16.94
C LEU A 488 -4.77 37.52 -17.54
N LEU A 489 -4.21 36.70 -18.43
CA LEU A 489 -2.95 36.99 -19.12
C LEU A 489 -3.05 38.30 -19.93
N LEU A 490 -4.11 38.48 -20.72
CA LEU A 490 -4.35 39.72 -21.47
C LEU A 490 -4.50 40.94 -20.54
N THR A 491 -5.10 40.75 -19.37
CA THR A 491 -5.23 41.80 -18.34
C THR A 491 -3.88 42.15 -17.73
N LEU A 492 -3.05 41.16 -17.41
CA LEU A 492 -1.69 41.34 -16.89
C LEU A 492 -0.78 42.01 -17.92
N ILE A 493 -0.82 41.57 -19.19
CA ILE A 493 -0.10 42.24 -20.29
C ILE A 493 -0.53 43.70 -20.37
N ARG A 494 -1.82 44.00 -20.28
CA ARG A 494 -2.34 45.37 -20.33
C ARG A 494 -1.89 46.23 -19.14
N LEU A 495 -1.75 45.65 -17.94
CA LEU A 495 -1.26 46.33 -16.74
C LEU A 495 0.26 46.56 -16.78
N ALA A 496 1.01 45.57 -17.28
CA ALA A 496 2.46 45.65 -17.40
C ALA A 496 2.93 46.52 -18.58
N THR A 497 2.07 46.73 -19.59
CA THR A 497 2.39 47.58 -20.74
C THR A 497 2.43 49.06 -20.32
N PRO A 498 3.57 49.76 -20.49
CA PRO A 498 3.68 51.18 -20.18
C PRO A 498 2.61 52.01 -20.91
N ASP A 499 2.11 53.05 -20.23
CA ASP A 499 1.07 53.94 -20.76
C ASP A 499 1.40 54.53 -22.15
N ARG A 500 2.69 54.75 -22.42
CA ARG A 500 3.20 55.27 -23.69
C ARG A 500 3.00 54.29 -24.85
N LEU A 501 3.20 52.99 -24.61
CA LEU A 501 2.95 51.92 -25.58
C LEU A 501 1.45 51.62 -25.71
N ARG A 502 0.70 51.69 -24.60
CA ARG A 502 -0.75 51.49 -24.60
C ARG A 502 -1.49 52.52 -25.45
N ARG A 503 -1.07 53.79 -25.42
CA ARG A 503 -1.61 54.87 -26.28
C ARG A 503 -1.18 54.79 -27.75
N ALA A 504 -0.16 53.99 -28.06
CA ALA A 504 0.32 53.76 -29.42
C ALA A 504 -0.34 52.54 -30.11
N SER A 505 -1.24 51.85 -29.40
CA SER A 505 -1.89 50.62 -29.84
C SER A 505 -3.02 50.88 -30.85
N HIS A 506 -3.25 49.93 -31.75
CA HIS A 506 -4.37 49.99 -32.70
C HIS A 506 -5.73 50.09 -32.01
N THR A 507 -5.90 49.48 -30.83
CA THR A 507 -7.14 49.53 -30.04
C THR A 507 -7.40 50.92 -29.46
N SER A 508 -6.35 51.65 -29.04
CA SER A 508 -6.50 53.04 -28.61
C SER A 508 -6.83 54.00 -29.75
N LEU A 509 -6.36 53.69 -30.97
CA LEU A 509 -6.62 54.45 -32.20
C LEU A 509 -8.06 54.25 -32.68
N THR A 510 -8.56 53.01 -32.67
CA THR A 510 -9.97 52.74 -32.96
C THR A 510 -10.90 53.34 -31.90
N ASP A 511 -10.57 53.24 -30.60
CA ASP A 511 -11.35 53.88 -29.52
C ASP A 511 -11.40 55.41 -29.68
N ALA A 512 -10.29 56.04 -30.05
CA ALA A 512 -10.22 57.48 -30.29
C ALA A 512 -11.00 57.90 -31.56
N TRP A 513 -10.92 57.12 -32.64
CA TRP A 513 -11.66 57.36 -33.87
C TRP A 513 -13.18 57.24 -33.68
N ILE A 514 -13.62 56.18 -32.99
CA ILE A 514 -15.04 55.94 -32.68
C ILE A 514 -15.55 57.02 -31.73
N SER A 515 -14.79 57.35 -30.67
CA SER A 515 -15.17 58.43 -29.74
C SER A 515 -15.32 59.78 -30.45
N ARG A 516 -14.41 60.10 -31.37
CA ARG A 516 -14.48 61.32 -32.19
C ARG A 516 -15.70 61.32 -33.12
N SER A 517 -16.02 60.18 -33.71
CA SER A 517 -17.16 60.05 -34.63
C SER A 517 -18.50 60.15 -33.91
N LEU A 518 -18.57 59.67 -32.66
CA LEU A 518 -19.79 59.67 -31.85
C LEU A 518 -20.03 60.99 -31.10
N LEU A 519 -18.97 61.63 -30.59
CA LEU A 519 -19.06 62.87 -29.81
C LEU A 519 -18.88 64.14 -30.66
N GLY A 520 -18.37 64.02 -31.89
CA GLY A 520 -18.10 65.17 -32.76
C GLY A 520 -16.78 65.87 -32.46
N LYS A 521 -16.44 66.85 -33.31
CA LYS A 521 -15.21 67.65 -33.22
C LYS A 521 -15.48 68.94 -32.43
N LYS A 522 -14.55 69.34 -31.55
CA LYS A 522 -14.53 70.67 -30.96
C LYS A 522 -14.40 71.71 -32.08
N ILE A 523 -15.26 72.72 -32.05
CA ILE A 523 -15.25 73.86 -32.97
C ILE A 523 -14.30 74.91 -32.42
#